data_AF-A0A1R7Q979-F1
#
_entry.id   AF-A0A1R7Q979-F1
#
_cell.length_a   1.000
_cell.length_b   1.000
_cell.length_c   1.000
_cell.angle_alpha   90.00
_cell.angle_beta   90.00
_cell.angle_gamma   90.00
#
_symmetry.space_group_name_H-M   'P 1'
#
loop_
_entity.id
_entity.type
_entity.pdbx_description
1 polymer ?
#
loop_
_entity_poly.entity_id
_entity_poly.type
_entity_poly.pdbx_seq_one_letter_code
_entity_poly.pdbx_strand_id
1 'polypeptide(L)'
;MSLDATIWVWKVRQKQKKGGSLKPLKKLVLLSLADRASEDHCAYPSMARLVEDTEMDRKTVLKIIDELIEDGLIVDTGERKGRTKQVKVYQLLGVKGRETIPTTVLLNTEDTDLNSPNGGTVPTTEQFQQFHERVPTIPLNSPNVGTRNLSKNLSLESKNKKDWLCSKKLREEITLADDSIEPETLMTAKWVEREKRAFEIYNQDKSICDELLNFYFADWLLHAYRTKYSQETKMGYVKTPAAEPKQLTEKQISAFAQKLAHLPEFASKHSAPGDSYEQLASRIKIKLMNPAQAKKWEPYLKQVGFTGTLMGATA
;
A
#
# COMPACT_ATOMS: atom_id res chain seq x y z
N MET A 1 -6.29 -2.51 -24.47
CA MET A 1 -5.37 -1.38 -24.24
C MET A 1 -4.02 -1.96 -23.88
N SER A 2 -2.94 -1.53 -24.53
CA SER A 2 -1.58 -2.02 -24.24
C SER A 2 -0.88 -1.09 -23.24
N LEU A 3 -0.62 -1.58 -22.02
CA LEU A 3 0.09 -0.80 -21.00
C LEU A 3 1.51 -0.45 -21.44
N ASP A 4 2.21 -1.39 -22.09
CA ASP A 4 3.58 -1.20 -22.55
C ASP A 4 3.66 -0.12 -23.64
N ALA A 5 2.66 -0.07 -24.53
CA ALA A 5 2.55 1.00 -25.53
C ALA A 5 2.40 2.38 -24.87
N THR A 6 1.49 2.51 -23.90
CA THR A 6 1.29 3.79 -23.19
C THR A 6 2.54 4.23 -22.43
N ILE A 7 3.21 3.30 -21.74
CA ILE A 7 4.50 3.58 -21.05
C ILE A 7 5.56 4.03 -22.04
N TRP A 8 5.66 3.37 -23.19
CA TRP A 8 6.58 3.74 -24.27
C TRP A 8 6.33 5.17 -24.75
N VAL A 9 5.08 5.58 -25.00
CA VAL A 9 4.75 6.96 -25.41
C VAL A 9 5.22 8.00 -24.39
N TRP A 10 5.10 7.71 -23.09
CA TRP A 10 5.56 8.63 -22.05
C TRP A 10 7.08 8.82 -22.05
N LYS A 11 7.82 7.76 -22.39
CA LYS A 11 9.29 7.75 -22.49
C LYS A 11 9.78 8.45 -23.76
N VAL A 12 9.12 8.22 -24.90
CA VAL A 12 9.49 8.84 -26.19
C VAL A 12 9.48 10.37 -26.11
N ARG A 13 10.48 10.98 -26.74
CA ARG A 13 10.60 12.43 -26.88
C ARG A 13 10.28 12.82 -28.32
N GLN A 14 9.25 13.66 -28.46
CA GLN A 14 8.78 14.12 -29.76
C GLN A 14 9.75 15.13 -30.38
N LYS A 15 10.06 14.94 -31.67
CA LYS A 15 10.88 15.86 -32.45
C LYS A 15 10.03 17.05 -32.89
N GLN A 16 10.58 18.26 -32.76
CA GLN A 16 9.96 19.48 -33.30
C GLN A 16 10.60 19.77 -34.65
N LYS A 17 9.78 19.81 -35.70
CA LYS A 17 10.19 20.29 -37.03
C LYS A 17 9.77 21.75 -37.19
N LYS A 18 10.56 22.55 -37.91
CA LYS A 18 10.21 23.94 -38.24
C LYS A 18 8.97 23.91 -39.15
N GLY A 19 7.86 24.53 -38.73
CA GLY A 19 6.57 24.46 -39.43
C GLY A 19 5.75 23.18 -39.18
N GLY A 20 6.26 22.27 -38.34
CA GLY A 20 5.56 21.06 -37.93
C GLY A 20 4.61 21.28 -36.76
N SER A 21 3.92 20.21 -36.37
CA SER A 21 2.97 20.18 -35.28
C SER A 21 3.67 20.28 -33.92
N LEU A 22 2.99 20.84 -32.91
CA LEU A 22 3.57 21.04 -31.57
C LEU A 22 3.84 19.70 -30.87
N LYS A 23 4.98 19.59 -30.16
CA LYS A 23 5.36 18.38 -29.39
C LYS A 23 4.23 17.82 -28.50
N PRO A 24 3.46 18.62 -27.74
CA PRO A 24 2.39 18.09 -26.90
C PRO A 24 1.25 17.47 -27.71
N LEU A 25 0.89 18.08 -28.85
CA LEU A 25 -0.19 17.57 -29.71
C LEU A 25 0.23 16.25 -30.35
N LYS A 26 1.48 16.15 -30.85
CA LYS A 26 2.06 14.88 -31.33
C LYS A 26 1.98 13.79 -30.27
N LYS A 27 2.38 14.13 -29.03
CA LYS A 27 2.35 13.20 -27.91
C LYS A 27 0.94 12.75 -27.57
N LEU A 28 -0.04 13.65 -27.64
CA LEU A 28 -1.45 13.35 -27.36
C LEU A 28 -2.05 12.41 -28.40
N VAL A 29 -1.84 12.66 -29.69
CA VAL A 29 -2.30 11.76 -30.78
C VAL A 29 -1.64 10.39 -30.65
N LEU A 30 -0.33 10.35 -30.38
CA LEU A 30 0.38 9.08 -30.16
C LEU A 30 -0.13 8.32 -28.94
N LEU A 31 -0.51 9.05 -27.88
CA LEU A 31 -1.10 8.46 -26.67
C LEU A 31 -2.47 7.84 -26.95
N SER A 32 -3.32 8.53 -27.71
CA SER A 32 -4.63 8.00 -28.15
C SER A 32 -4.48 6.73 -29.00
N LEU A 33 -3.45 6.66 -29.86
CA LEU A 33 -3.11 5.42 -30.58
C LEU A 33 -2.65 4.30 -29.65
N ALA A 34 -1.78 4.60 -28.69
CA ALA A 34 -1.23 3.63 -27.74
C ALA A 34 -2.27 3.05 -26.78
N ASP A 35 -3.19 3.88 -26.30
CA ASP A 35 -4.31 3.44 -25.46
C ASP A 35 -5.13 2.34 -26.15
N ARG A 36 -5.27 2.44 -27.48
CA ARG A 36 -6.07 1.52 -28.31
C ARG A 36 -5.24 0.44 -29.01
N ALA A 37 -3.96 0.32 -28.70
CA ALA A 37 -3.11 -0.71 -29.28
C ALA A 37 -3.46 -2.11 -28.74
N SER A 38 -3.44 -3.10 -29.63
CA SER A 38 -3.50 -4.52 -29.29
C SER A 38 -2.16 -5.03 -28.76
N GLU A 39 -2.10 -6.32 -28.43
CA GLU A 39 -0.88 -7.01 -27.99
C GLU A 39 0.23 -6.95 -29.06
N ASP A 40 -0.14 -7.01 -30.35
CA ASP A 40 0.78 -6.88 -31.49
C ASP A 40 1.29 -5.45 -31.75
N HIS A 41 1.00 -4.53 -30.82
CA HIS A 41 1.34 -3.10 -30.93
C HIS A 41 0.64 -2.41 -32.11
N CYS A 42 -0.50 -2.95 -32.55
CA CYS A 42 -1.30 -2.43 -33.66
C CYS A 42 -2.54 -1.70 -33.15
N ALA A 43 -2.84 -0.53 -33.72
CA ALA A 43 -3.97 0.31 -33.38
C ALA A 43 -4.74 0.68 -34.67
N TYR A 44 -6.08 0.57 -34.63
CA TYR A 44 -6.95 0.90 -35.75
C TYR A 44 -8.11 1.84 -35.36
N PRO A 45 -7.84 2.98 -34.69
CA PRO A 45 -8.89 3.96 -34.42
C PRO A 45 -9.37 4.61 -35.72
N SER A 46 -10.68 4.90 -35.79
CA SER A 46 -11.21 5.72 -36.88
C SER A 46 -10.72 7.16 -36.73
N MET A 47 -10.69 7.90 -37.84
CA MET A 47 -10.30 9.32 -37.81
C MET A 47 -11.25 10.15 -36.94
N ALA A 48 -12.55 9.87 -36.99
CA ALA A 48 -13.54 10.53 -36.13
C ALA A 48 -13.22 10.29 -34.65
N ARG A 49 -12.77 9.09 -34.29
CA ARG A 49 -12.40 8.76 -32.92
C ARG A 49 -11.17 9.53 -32.45
N LEU A 50 -10.14 9.63 -33.28
CA LEU A 50 -8.95 10.41 -32.94
C LEU A 50 -9.27 11.90 -32.77
N VAL A 51 -10.18 12.43 -33.59
CA VAL A 51 -10.68 13.81 -33.45
C VAL A 51 -11.39 14.01 -32.12
N GLU A 52 -12.25 13.06 -31.72
CA GLU A 52 -12.95 13.09 -30.44
C GLU A 52 -11.97 13.01 -29.25
N ASP A 53 -11.01 12.07 -29.27
CA ASP A 53 -10.07 11.85 -28.17
C ASP A 53 -9.09 13.01 -27.97
N THR A 54 -8.80 13.76 -29.03
CA THR A 54 -7.78 14.82 -29.03
C THR A 54 -8.36 16.22 -29.08
N GLU A 55 -9.66 16.34 -29.35
CA GLU A 55 -10.39 17.60 -29.56
C GLU A 55 -9.74 18.49 -30.65
N MET A 56 -9.04 17.88 -31.61
CA MET A 56 -8.35 18.58 -32.70
C MET A 56 -9.09 18.45 -34.02
N ASP A 57 -8.92 19.44 -34.90
CA ASP A 57 -9.42 19.36 -36.26
C ASP A 57 -8.87 18.14 -37.01
N ARG A 58 -9.73 17.51 -37.82
CA ARG A 58 -9.38 16.33 -38.65
C ARG A 58 -8.10 16.53 -39.48
N LYS A 59 -7.91 17.72 -40.06
CA LYS A 59 -6.72 18.04 -40.86
C LYS A 59 -5.44 18.07 -40.02
N THR A 60 -5.55 18.54 -38.78
CA THR A 60 -4.45 18.60 -37.82
C THR A 60 -4.06 17.20 -37.35
N VAL A 61 -5.04 16.35 -37.03
CA VAL A 61 -4.79 14.94 -36.68
C VAL A 61 -4.10 14.20 -37.82
N LEU A 62 -4.56 14.37 -39.07
CA LEU A 62 -3.91 13.79 -40.25
C LEU A 62 -2.46 14.24 -40.39
N LYS A 63 -2.21 15.55 -40.33
CA LYS A 63 -0.84 16.10 -40.38
C LYS A 63 0.05 15.52 -39.28
N ILE A 64 -0.47 15.38 -38.06
CA ILE A 64 0.29 14.80 -36.94
C ILE A 64 0.62 13.32 -37.22
N ILE A 65 -0.33 12.53 -37.73
CA ILE A 65 -0.09 11.13 -38.09
C ILE A 65 1.02 11.03 -39.13
N ASP A 66 0.98 11.86 -40.18
CA ASP A 66 2.02 11.90 -41.21
C ASP A 66 3.39 12.22 -40.59
N GLU A 67 3.45 13.22 -39.71
CA GLU A 67 4.69 13.57 -38.99
C GLU A 67 5.17 12.44 -38.06
N LEU A 68 4.27 11.68 -37.43
CA LEU A 68 4.61 10.53 -36.58
C LEU A 68 5.16 9.34 -37.40
N ILE A 69 4.65 9.15 -38.61
CA ILE A 69 5.18 8.17 -39.58
C ILE A 69 6.58 8.59 -40.02
N GLU A 70 6.75 9.86 -40.42
CA GLU A 70 8.08 10.40 -40.78
C GLU A 70 9.09 10.34 -39.62
N ASP A 71 8.62 10.54 -38.39
CA ASP A 71 9.46 10.46 -37.18
C ASP A 71 9.83 9.00 -36.83
N GLY A 72 9.27 8.00 -37.53
CA GLY A 72 9.54 6.58 -37.34
C GLY A 72 8.90 5.98 -36.08
N LEU A 73 7.88 6.65 -35.54
CA LEU A 73 7.21 6.22 -34.32
C LEU A 73 6.04 5.27 -34.60
N ILE A 74 5.42 5.39 -35.77
CA ILE A 74 4.31 4.54 -36.22
C ILE A 74 4.47 4.19 -37.71
N VAL A 75 3.84 3.12 -38.17
CA VAL A 75 3.80 2.71 -39.58
C VAL A 75 2.39 2.29 -40.00
N ASP A 76 1.94 2.69 -41.19
CA ASP A 76 0.71 2.16 -41.80
C ASP A 76 0.99 0.75 -42.32
N THR A 77 0.36 -0.26 -41.73
CA THR A 77 0.56 -1.68 -42.09
C THR A 77 -0.01 -2.03 -43.46
N GLY A 78 -0.78 -1.13 -44.08
CA GLY A 78 -1.53 -1.40 -45.31
C GLY A 78 -2.86 -2.11 -45.07
N GLU A 79 -3.07 -2.73 -43.91
CA GLU A 79 -4.33 -3.38 -43.56
C GLU A 79 -5.45 -2.36 -43.33
N ARG A 80 -6.68 -2.79 -43.62
CA ARG A 80 -7.90 -2.00 -43.40
C ARG A 80 -8.93 -2.81 -42.63
N LYS A 81 -9.42 -2.28 -41.51
CA LYS A 81 -10.41 -2.93 -40.62
C LYS A 81 -11.77 -2.23 -40.66
N GLY A 82 -12.79 -2.92 -40.13
CA GLY A 82 -14.17 -2.45 -40.04
C GLY A 82 -15.08 -2.90 -41.18
N ARG A 83 -16.40 -2.71 -41.03
CA ARG A 83 -17.44 -3.16 -41.98
C ARG A 83 -17.23 -2.63 -43.40
N THR A 84 -16.76 -1.40 -43.54
CA THR A 84 -16.49 -0.74 -44.84
C THR A 84 -15.06 -0.91 -45.32
N LYS A 85 -14.17 -1.57 -44.55
CA LYS A 85 -12.72 -1.72 -44.83
C LYS A 85 -12.00 -0.38 -45.12
N GLN A 86 -12.37 0.67 -44.41
CA GLN A 86 -11.79 2.01 -44.59
C GLN A 86 -10.82 2.41 -43.46
N VAL A 87 -10.83 1.74 -42.32
CA VAL A 87 -10.03 2.16 -41.16
C VAL A 87 -8.62 1.60 -41.26
N LYS A 88 -7.63 2.50 -41.36
CA LYS A 88 -6.22 2.15 -41.42
C LYS A 88 -5.73 1.52 -40.11
N VAL A 89 -4.88 0.51 -40.22
CA VAL A 89 -4.22 -0.13 -39.07
C VAL A 89 -2.78 0.38 -39.00
N TYR A 90 -2.45 1.03 -37.89
CA TYR A 90 -1.11 1.55 -37.60
C TYR A 90 -0.39 0.66 -36.59
N GLN A 91 0.89 0.38 -36.80
CA GLN A 91 1.73 -0.31 -35.83
C GLN A 91 2.66 0.68 -35.13
N LEU A 92 2.80 0.57 -33.81
CA LEU A 92 3.68 1.39 -32.99
C LEU A 92 5.09 0.79 -32.98
N LEU A 93 6.09 1.57 -33.41
CA LEU A 93 7.47 1.10 -33.54
C LEU A 93 8.28 1.44 -32.28
N GLY A 94 8.83 0.42 -31.63
CA GLY A 94 9.69 0.58 -30.45
C GLY A 94 9.03 0.27 -29.10
N VAL A 95 7.78 -0.20 -29.11
CA VAL A 95 7.17 -0.81 -27.93
C VAL A 95 7.88 -2.15 -27.68
N LYS A 96 8.47 -2.30 -26.49
CA LYS A 96 9.03 -3.59 -26.03
C LYS A 96 7.95 -4.28 -25.21
N GLY A 97 7.24 -5.22 -25.83
CA GLY A 97 6.30 -6.08 -25.12
C GLY A 97 7.03 -7.01 -24.15
N ARG A 98 6.29 -7.53 -23.16
CA ARG A 98 6.80 -8.57 -22.25
C ARG A 98 7.01 -9.93 -22.93
N GLU A 99 6.41 -10.11 -24.11
CA GLU A 99 6.36 -11.37 -24.86
C GLU A 99 7.47 -11.54 -25.93
N THR A 100 8.32 -10.52 -26.15
CA THR A 100 9.30 -10.58 -27.24
C THR A 100 10.53 -11.39 -26.87
N ILE A 101 10.45 -12.70 -27.07
CA ILE A 101 11.59 -13.49 -27.56
C ILE A 101 11.95 -12.91 -28.94
N PRO A 102 13.22 -12.61 -29.25
CA PRO A 102 13.58 -12.07 -30.54
C PRO A 102 13.31 -13.12 -31.62
N THR A 103 12.22 -12.99 -32.35
CA THR A 103 12.01 -13.70 -33.61
C THR A 103 13.14 -13.29 -34.54
N THR A 104 14.04 -14.24 -34.76
CA THR A 104 15.13 -14.23 -35.72
C THR A 104 14.64 -13.67 -37.04
N VAL A 105 15.22 -12.54 -37.45
CA VAL A 105 15.14 -12.03 -38.81
C VAL A 105 15.77 -13.09 -39.72
N LEU A 106 14.94 -13.82 -40.46
CA LEU A 106 15.41 -14.54 -41.64
C LEU A 106 15.77 -13.48 -42.70
N LEU A 107 17.08 -13.27 -42.85
CA LEU A 107 17.66 -12.53 -43.96
C LEU A 107 17.59 -13.43 -45.19
N ASN A 108 16.75 -13.08 -46.15
CA ASN A 108 16.84 -13.61 -47.50
C ASN A 108 17.96 -12.86 -48.25
N THR A 109 19.11 -13.55 -48.35
CA THR A 109 19.85 -13.91 -49.59
C THR A 109 20.08 -12.84 -50.69
N GLU A 110 21.37 -12.50 -50.88
CA GLU A 110 22.17 -12.39 -52.14
C GLU A 110 21.66 -11.42 -53.24
N ASP A 111 22.45 -10.62 -53.97
CA ASP A 111 23.89 -10.47 -54.22
C ASP A 111 24.13 -9.05 -54.77
N THR A 112 25.32 -8.48 -54.58
CA THR A 112 26.24 -8.09 -55.68
C THR A 112 27.51 -7.44 -55.15
N ASP A 113 28.61 -8.01 -55.62
CA ASP A 113 30.03 -7.66 -55.50
C ASP A 113 30.39 -6.16 -55.41
N LEU A 114 31.50 -5.86 -54.72
CA LEU A 114 32.74 -5.38 -55.37
C LEU A 114 33.87 -5.09 -54.34
N ASN A 115 34.93 -5.89 -54.46
CA ASN A 115 36.37 -5.63 -54.21
C ASN A 115 36.88 -4.91 -52.94
N SER A 116 37.68 -5.67 -52.18
CA SER A 116 38.78 -5.20 -51.30
C SER A 116 39.94 -4.60 -52.12
N PRO A 117 40.88 -3.79 -51.56
CA PRO A 117 41.92 -4.36 -50.69
C PRO A 117 42.54 -3.45 -49.58
N ASN A 118 43.00 -4.14 -48.53
CA ASN A 118 44.21 -3.97 -47.70
C ASN A 118 44.69 -2.58 -47.22
N GLY A 119 44.77 -2.43 -45.90
CA GLY A 119 45.64 -1.47 -45.20
C GLY A 119 45.33 -1.43 -43.70
N GLY A 120 46.17 -2.06 -42.88
CA GLY A 120 45.96 -2.19 -41.43
C GLY A 120 46.17 -0.91 -40.63
N THR A 121 45.54 -0.81 -39.46
CA THR A 121 46.05 -0.24 -38.20
C THR A 121 45.06 -0.59 -37.05
N VAL A 122 45.60 -1.21 -36.00
CA VAL A 122 45.04 -1.65 -34.70
C VAL A 122 44.69 -0.39 -33.85
N PRO A 123 43.72 -0.32 -32.87
CA PRO A 123 43.75 -1.15 -31.66
C PRO A 123 42.47 -1.45 -30.85
N THR A 124 42.62 -2.53 -30.06
CA THR A 124 42.30 -2.69 -28.63
C THR A 124 41.01 -2.07 -28.08
N THR A 125 40.06 -2.94 -27.74
CA THR A 125 38.88 -2.62 -26.93
C THR A 125 39.28 -2.60 -25.44
N GLU A 126 39.56 -1.41 -24.91
CA GLU A 126 39.67 -1.19 -23.46
C GLU A 126 38.32 -0.86 -22.82
N GLN A 127 38.00 -1.67 -21.81
CA GLN A 127 37.48 -1.34 -20.48
C GLN A 127 36.49 -0.17 -20.27
N PHE A 128 35.38 -0.57 -19.65
CA PHE A 128 34.44 0.23 -18.85
C PHE A 128 35.07 1.44 -18.14
N GLN A 129 34.49 2.63 -18.36
CA GLN A 129 34.64 3.75 -17.44
C GLN A 129 33.28 4.11 -16.81
N GLN A 130 33.23 3.95 -15.49
CA GLN A 130 32.23 4.53 -14.59
C GLN A 130 32.39 6.05 -14.58
N PHE A 131 31.34 6.78 -14.96
CA PHE A 131 31.29 8.22 -14.72
C PHE A 131 30.71 8.52 -13.35
N HIS A 132 31.49 9.20 -12.52
CA HIS A 132 31.07 9.84 -11.28
C HIS A 132 30.25 11.10 -11.61
N GLU A 133 29.18 11.33 -10.85
CA GLU A 133 28.26 12.45 -10.96
C GLU A 133 28.99 13.80 -11.15
N ARG A 134 28.56 14.59 -12.14
CA ARG A 134 28.84 16.02 -12.18
C ARG A 134 27.55 16.80 -11.97
N VAL A 135 27.50 17.51 -10.85
CA VAL A 135 26.48 18.52 -10.54
C VAL A 135 26.57 19.65 -11.58
N PRO A 136 25.47 20.06 -12.23
CA PRO A 136 25.50 21.18 -13.17
C PRO A 136 25.66 22.52 -12.44
N THR A 137 26.74 23.25 -12.73
CA THR A 137 26.92 24.65 -12.35
C THR A 137 26.05 25.54 -13.24
N ILE A 138 25.12 26.30 -12.64
CA ILE A 138 24.21 27.20 -13.35
C ILE A 138 24.89 28.57 -13.50
N PRO A 139 24.94 29.19 -14.70
CA PRO A 139 25.46 30.54 -14.86
C PRO A 139 24.52 31.59 -14.26
N LEU A 140 25.11 32.51 -13.50
CA LEU A 140 24.45 33.65 -12.85
C LEU A 140 24.17 34.75 -13.88
N ASN A 141 23.18 34.56 -14.75
CA ASN A 141 22.40 35.61 -15.45
C ASN A 141 21.51 34.98 -16.52
N SER A 142 20.27 34.66 -16.14
CA SER A 142 19.19 34.38 -17.10
C SER A 142 18.02 35.33 -16.81
N PRO A 143 17.31 35.87 -17.81
CA PRO A 143 16.22 36.80 -17.59
C PRO A 143 15.06 36.11 -16.88
N ASN A 144 14.49 36.77 -15.87
CA ASN A 144 13.30 36.33 -15.13
C ASN A 144 12.06 36.27 -16.05
N VAL A 145 11.94 35.22 -16.86
CA VAL A 145 10.69 34.88 -17.53
C VAL A 145 9.86 34.10 -16.53
N GLY A 146 8.86 34.78 -15.97
CA GLY A 146 7.97 34.30 -14.93
C GLY A 146 7.39 32.94 -15.25
N THR A 147 7.84 31.94 -14.48
CA THR A 147 7.17 30.65 -14.41
C THR A 147 5.86 30.88 -13.66
N ARG A 148 4.80 31.20 -14.40
CA ARG A 148 3.43 31.27 -13.88
C ARG A 148 2.89 29.84 -13.68
N ASN A 149 3.53 29.09 -12.78
CA ASN A 149 2.89 27.97 -12.13
C ASN A 149 2.23 28.52 -10.87
N LEU A 150 0.91 28.40 -10.80
CA LEU A 150 0.09 28.74 -9.63
C LEU A 150 0.74 28.23 -8.34
N SER A 151 0.61 29.02 -7.27
CA SER A 151 1.13 28.70 -5.96
C SER A 151 0.71 27.30 -5.54
N LYS A 152 1.72 26.44 -5.34
CA LYS A 152 1.59 25.11 -4.77
C LYS A 152 1.11 25.21 -3.32
N ASN A 153 -0.21 25.30 -3.12
CA ASN A 153 -0.86 24.66 -2.00
C ASN A 153 -1.35 23.28 -2.45
N LEU A 154 -0.40 22.43 -2.86
CA LEU A 154 -0.62 21.00 -2.86
C LEU A 154 -0.19 20.55 -1.47
N SER A 155 -1.12 19.98 -0.70
CA SER A 155 -0.77 19.30 0.54
C SER A 155 0.41 18.36 0.29
N LEU A 156 1.30 18.26 1.27
CA LEU A 156 2.56 17.52 1.27
C LEU A 156 2.44 16.00 0.99
N GLU A 157 1.35 15.50 0.45
CA GLU A 157 1.05 14.06 0.34
C GLU A 157 1.40 13.39 -0.99
N SER A 158 1.70 14.12 -2.06
CA SER A 158 1.81 13.49 -3.39
C SER A 158 3.20 12.94 -3.79
N LYS A 159 4.05 12.54 -2.84
CA LYS A 159 5.31 11.85 -3.17
C LYS A 159 5.21 10.34 -3.35
N ASN A 160 4.06 9.69 -3.13
CA ASN A 160 3.91 8.25 -3.36
C ASN A 160 2.84 7.94 -4.41
N LYS A 161 3.23 7.82 -5.68
CA LYS A 161 2.35 7.30 -6.77
C LYS A 161 2.10 5.78 -6.72
N LYS A 162 2.25 5.14 -5.56
CA LYS A 162 2.06 3.69 -5.37
C LYS A 162 1.73 3.33 -3.91
N ASP A 163 0.99 4.20 -3.21
CA ASP A 163 0.44 3.87 -1.90
C ASP A 163 -1.06 3.68 -2.10
N TRP A 164 -1.55 2.47 -1.84
CA TRP A 164 -2.98 2.14 -1.91
C TRP A 164 -3.77 2.97 -0.87
N LEU A 165 -3.09 3.48 0.15
CA LEU A 165 -3.67 4.20 1.27
C LEU A 165 -3.87 5.69 0.93
N CYS A 166 -5.13 6.13 0.87
CA CYS A 166 -5.49 7.54 0.72
C CYS A 166 -5.95 8.12 2.06
N SER A 167 -5.17 9.04 2.62
CA SER A 167 -5.45 9.67 3.93
C SER A 167 -6.81 10.37 4.00
N LYS A 168 -7.23 11.05 2.93
CA LYS A 168 -8.52 11.74 2.85
C LYS A 168 -9.68 10.74 2.94
N LYS A 169 -9.64 9.70 2.10
CA LYS A 169 -10.64 8.63 2.12
C LYS A 169 -10.66 7.91 3.47
N LEU A 170 -9.48 7.59 4.03
CA LEU A 170 -9.40 6.95 5.34
C LEU A 170 -10.06 7.80 6.44
N ARG A 171 -9.85 9.12 6.43
CA ARG A 171 -10.49 10.03 7.40
C ARG A 171 -12.02 10.03 7.25
N GLU A 172 -12.51 10.11 6.01
CA GLU A 172 -13.94 10.04 5.70
C GLU A 172 -14.54 8.71 6.21
N GLU A 173 -13.89 7.59 5.95
CA GLU A 173 -14.36 6.27 6.42
C GLU A 173 -14.35 6.15 7.95
N ILE A 174 -13.31 6.66 8.62
CA ILE A 174 -13.25 6.67 10.09
C ILE A 174 -14.39 7.52 10.66
N THR A 175 -14.66 8.70 10.08
CA THR A 175 -15.79 9.54 10.52
C THR A 175 -17.13 8.88 10.30
N LEU A 176 -17.32 8.17 9.19
CA LEU A 176 -18.58 7.47 8.89
C LEU A 176 -18.79 6.25 9.80
N ALA A 177 -17.71 5.59 10.23
CA ALA A 177 -17.77 4.38 11.04
C ALA A 177 -17.91 4.66 12.55
N ASP A 178 -17.39 5.80 13.05
CA ASP A 178 -17.53 6.19 14.46
C ASP A 178 -17.47 7.71 14.65
N ASP A 179 -18.64 8.32 14.88
CA ASP A 179 -18.77 9.75 15.19
C ASP A 179 -18.05 10.18 16.49
N SER A 180 -17.70 9.23 17.36
CA SER A 180 -17.14 9.50 18.69
C SER A 180 -15.61 9.67 18.67
N ILE A 181 -14.93 9.28 17.59
CA ILE A 181 -13.47 9.27 17.52
C ILE A 181 -13.01 10.37 16.58
N GLU A 182 -12.22 11.31 17.09
CA GLU A 182 -11.62 12.36 16.29
C GLU A 182 -10.54 11.76 15.36
N PRO A 183 -10.70 11.83 14.02
CA PRO A 183 -9.79 11.16 13.08
C PRO A 183 -8.34 11.67 13.16
N GLU A 184 -8.15 12.94 13.55
CA GLU A 184 -6.83 13.54 13.71
C GLU A 184 -6.02 12.88 14.83
N THR A 185 -6.69 12.40 15.89
CA THR A 185 -6.03 11.70 16.99
C THR A 185 -5.46 10.35 16.53
N LEU A 186 -6.17 9.65 15.64
CA LEU A 186 -5.68 8.39 15.07
C LEU A 186 -4.55 8.65 14.08
N MET A 187 -4.74 9.57 13.13
CA MET A 187 -3.79 9.81 12.03
C MET A 187 -2.44 10.34 12.51
N THR A 188 -2.37 10.99 13.67
CA THR A 188 -1.13 11.49 14.26
C THR A 188 -0.43 10.47 15.18
N ALA A 189 -1.08 9.35 15.50
CA ALA A 189 -0.56 8.39 16.46
C ALA A 189 0.54 7.49 15.86
N LYS A 190 1.67 7.37 16.58
CA LYS A 190 2.83 6.57 16.15
C LYS A 190 2.52 5.08 15.92
N TRP A 191 1.50 4.55 16.60
CA TRP A 191 1.14 3.13 16.47
C TRP A 191 0.40 2.82 15.16
N VAL A 192 -0.16 3.82 14.46
CA VAL A 192 -0.85 3.62 13.19
C VAL A 192 0.09 3.09 12.12
N GLU A 193 1.34 3.56 12.08
CA GLU A 193 2.36 3.04 11.15
C GLU A 193 2.66 1.56 11.39
N ARG A 194 2.63 1.12 12.66
CA ARG A 194 2.83 -0.28 13.04
C ARG A 194 1.67 -1.15 12.54
N GLU A 195 0.44 -0.69 12.73
CA GLU A 195 -0.75 -1.40 12.26
C GLU A 195 -0.86 -1.39 10.73
N LYS A 196 -0.45 -0.31 10.05
CA LYS A 196 -0.34 -0.27 8.58
C LYS A 196 0.53 -1.41 8.05
N ARG A 197 1.74 -1.58 8.62
CA ARG A 197 2.65 -2.67 8.21
C ARG A 197 2.05 -4.06 8.48
N ALA A 198 1.40 -4.24 9.62
CA ALA A 198 0.75 -5.52 9.96
C ALA A 198 -0.38 -5.85 8.98
N PHE A 199 -1.19 -4.86 8.62
CA PHE A 199 -2.27 -4.98 7.66
C PHE A 199 -1.76 -5.30 6.25
N GLU A 200 -0.69 -4.65 5.80
CA GLU A 200 -0.06 -4.95 4.51
C GLU A 200 0.42 -6.41 4.47
N ILE A 201 1.14 -6.88 5.49
CA ILE A 201 1.60 -8.28 5.57
C ILE A 201 0.42 -9.26 5.53
N TYR A 202 -0.66 -8.97 6.27
CA TYR A 202 -1.84 -9.83 6.31
C TYR A 202 -2.58 -9.96 4.95
N ASN A 203 -2.42 -8.97 4.08
CA ASN A 203 -3.09 -8.92 2.78
C ASN A 203 -2.14 -9.10 1.59
N GLN A 204 -0.86 -9.43 1.81
CA GLN A 204 0.15 -9.61 0.74
C GLN A 204 -0.27 -10.64 -0.32
N ASP A 205 -0.90 -11.75 0.10
CA ASP A 205 -1.32 -12.82 -0.80
C ASP A 205 -2.76 -12.67 -1.30
N LYS A 206 -3.46 -11.59 -0.92
CA LYS A 206 -4.86 -11.36 -1.26
C LYS A 206 -4.98 -10.34 -2.39
N SER A 207 -5.63 -10.74 -3.48
CA SER A 207 -5.95 -9.84 -4.59
C SER A 207 -7.18 -8.97 -4.26
N ILE A 208 -7.00 -7.97 -3.39
CA ILE A 208 -8.02 -6.98 -3.03
C ILE A 208 -7.72 -5.68 -3.78
N CYS A 209 -8.75 -4.97 -4.27
CA CYS A 209 -8.54 -3.68 -4.95
C CYS A 209 -8.17 -2.56 -3.94
N ASP A 210 -7.43 -1.56 -4.41
CA ASP A 210 -6.93 -0.44 -3.59
C ASP A 210 -8.04 0.32 -2.85
N GLU A 211 -9.22 0.42 -3.47
CA GLU A 211 -10.38 1.08 -2.87
C GLU A 211 -10.90 0.29 -1.67
N LEU A 212 -11.11 -1.03 -1.81
CA LEU A 212 -11.49 -1.93 -0.71
C LEU A 212 -10.45 -2.00 0.41
N LEU A 213 -9.16 -1.90 0.06
CA LEU A 213 -8.08 -1.89 1.03
C LEU A 213 -8.20 -0.70 2.01
N ASN A 214 -8.61 0.49 1.53
CA ASN A 214 -8.83 1.66 2.40
C ASN A 214 -9.96 1.41 3.42
N PHE A 215 -11.09 0.84 2.98
CA PHE A 215 -12.21 0.51 3.87
C PHE A 215 -11.79 -0.50 4.94
N TYR A 216 -11.17 -1.61 4.55
CA TYR A 216 -10.75 -2.63 5.50
C TYR A 216 -9.68 -2.15 6.48
N PHE A 217 -8.85 -1.20 6.05
CA PHE A 217 -7.86 -0.61 6.94
C PHE A 217 -8.50 0.34 7.97
N ALA A 218 -9.56 1.07 7.61
CA ALA A 218 -10.31 1.88 8.56
C ALA A 218 -10.89 1.00 9.69
N ASP A 219 -11.52 -0.12 9.33
CA ASP A 219 -12.05 -1.10 10.29
C ASP A 219 -10.93 -1.70 11.15
N TRP A 220 -9.79 -2.03 10.53
CA TRP A 220 -8.62 -2.54 11.24
C TRP A 220 -8.12 -1.55 12.30
N LEU A 221 -8.02 -0.26 11.94
CA LEU A 221 -7.58 0.79 12.86
C LEU A 221 -8.57 1.01 13.99
N LEU A 222 -9.87 1.03 13.72
CA LEU A 222 -10.90 1.18 14.76
C LEU A 222 -10.89 -0.02 15.72
N HIS A 223 -10.76 -1.24 15.19
CA HIS A 223 -10.62 -2.43 16.01
C HIS A 223 -9.33 -2.39 16.85
N ALA A 224 -8.19 -2.06 16.24
CA ALA A 224 -6.91 -1.95 16.93
C ALA A 224 -6.94 -0.86 18.00
N TYR A 225 -7.57 0.28 17.71
CA TYR A 225 -7.80 1.33 18.69
C TYR A 225 -8.60 0.76 19.86
N ARG A 226 -9.83 0.27 19.65
CA ARG A 226 -10.68 -0.23 20.75
C ARG A 226 -10.05 -1.35 21.57
N THR A 227 -9.27 -2.24 20.94
CA THR A 227 -8.72 -3.43 21.60
C THR A 227 -7.33 -3.24 22.20
N LYS A 228 -6.47 -2.43 21.57
CA LYS A 228 -5.04 -2.30 21.95
C LYS A 228 -4.65 -0.91 22.45
N TYR A 229 -5.24 0.17 21.90
CA TYR A 229 -4.70 1.54 22.08
C TYR A 229 -5.67 2.56 22.71
N SER A 230 -6.98 2.30 22.69
CA SER A 230 -8.02 3.01 23.47
C SER A 230 -7.77 2.84 24.97
N GLN A 231 -6.97 1.83 25.31
CA GLN A 231 -6.42 1.56 26.63
C GLN A 231 -5.20 2.42 27.01
N GLU A 232 -5.03 3.64 26.48
CA GLU A 232 -4.14 4.64 27.11
C GLU A 232 -4.60 5.07 28.53
N THR A 233 -5.72 4.53 29.04
CA THR A 233 -6.00 4.49 30.48
C THR A 233 -5.96 3.12 31.15
N LYS A 234 -5.73 1.99 30.47
CA LYS A 234 -5.61 0.68 31.14
C LYS A 234 -4.74 -0.33 30.39
N MET A 235 -3.48 -0.53 30.82
CA MET A 235 -2.57 -1.69 30.65
C MET A 235 -1.34 -1.41 29.76
N GLY A 236 -0.08 -1.51 30.19
CA GLY A 236 0.50 -1.92 31.46
C GLY A 236 2.01 -2.08 31.34
N TYR A 237 2.78 -1.30 32.10
CA TYR A 237 3.78 -1.96 32.95
C TYR A 237 2.97 -2.66 34.03
N VAL A 238 3.09 -3.98 34.16
CA VAL A 238 2.71 -4.64 35.41
C VAL A 238 3.74 -4.23 36.46
N LYS A 239 3.61 -2.98 36.92
CA LYS A 239 3.98 -2.61 38.28
C LYS A 239 2.75 -2.94 39.11
N THR A 240 2.96 -3.81 40.09
CA THR A 240 2.15 -3.93 41.29
C THR A 240 1.46 -2.60 41.60
N PRO A 241 0.13 -2.50 41.56
CA PRO A 241 -0.51 -1.38 42.20
C PRO A 241 -0.30 -1.57 43.70
N ALA A 242 0.38 -0.59 44.30
CA ALA A 242 0.34 -0.40 45.73
C ALA A 242 -1.13 -0.45 46.18
N ALA A 243 -1.35 -1.17 47.27
CA ALA A 243 -2.62 -1.65 47.75
C ALA A 243 -3.68 -0.53 47.89
N GLU A 244 -4.73 -0.62 47.08
CA GLU A 244 -6.05 -0.13 47.46
C GLU A 244 -6.94 -1.32 47.83
N PRO A 245 -7.66 -1.23 48.95
CA PRO A 245 -8.34 -2.37 49.54
C PRO A 245 -9.55 -2.82 48.70
N LYS A 246 -9.48 -4.02 48.14
CA LYS A 246 -10.58 -4.60 47.35
C LYS A 246 -11.25 -5.73 48.12
N GLN A 247 -12.58 -5.71 48.18
CA GLN A 247 -13.40 -6.84 48.60
C GLN A 247 -13.41 -7.89 47.47
N LEU A 248 -13.26 -9.18 47.83
CA LEU A 248 -13.27 -10.28 46.86
C LEU A 248 -14.67 -10.41 46.22
N THR A 249 -14.75 -10.56 44.90
CA THR A 249 -16.03 -10.82 44.22
C THR A 249 -16.50 -12.26 44.50
N GLU A 250 -17.81 -12.51 44.51
CA GLU A 250 -18.37 -13.83 44.84
C GLU A 250 -17.78 -14.98 44.00
N LYS A 251 -17.56 -14.74 42.70
CA LYS A 251 -16.89 -15.70 41.80
C LYS A 251 -15.46 -15.99 42.23
N GLN A 252 -14.71 -14.96 42.63
CA GLN A 252 -13.34 -15.13 43.14
C GLN A 252 -13.33 -15.92 44.46
N ILE A 253 -14.26 -15.61 45.37
CA ILE A 253 -14.41 -16.33 46.63
C ILE A 253 -14.66 -17.83 46.37
N SER A 254 -15.55 -18.17 45.43
CA SER A 254 -15.82 -19.58 45.11
C SER A 254 -14.60 -20.31 44.54
N ALA A 255 -13.84 -19.67 43.64
CA ALA A 255 -12.64 -20.24 43.05
C ALA A 255 -11.53 -20.43 44.09
N PHE A 256 -11.32 -19.46 44.98
CA PHE A 256 -10.36 -19.59 46.08
C PHE A 256 -10.79 -20.61 47.12
N ALA A 257 -12.09 -20.71 47.41
CA ALA A 257 -12.60 -21.70 48.36
C ALA A 257 -12.36 -23.14 47.89
N GLN A 258 -12.56 -23.41 46.59
CA GLN A 258 -12.23 -24.71 46.00
C GLN A 258 -10.73 -24.99 46.06
N LYS A 259 -9.88 -24.02 45.70
CA LYS A 259 -8.42 -24.19 45.76
C LYS A 259 -7.91 -24.41 47.19
N LEU A 260 -8.44 -23.69 48.18
CA LEU A 260 -8.10 -23.87 49.59
C LEU A 260 -8.57 -25.22 50.13
N ALA A 261 -9.71 -25.74 49.68
CA ALA A 261 -10.16 -27.08 50.05
C ALA A 261 -9.20 -28.17 49.56
N HIS A 262 -8.57 -27.98 48.39
CA HIS A 262 -7.57 -28.90 47.86
C HIS A 262 -6.16 -28.71 48.44
N LEU A 263 -5.92 -27.67 49.25
CA LEU A 263 -4.63 -27.51 49.94
C LEU A 263 -4.56 -28.43 51.17
N PRO A 264 -3.63 -29.39 51.25
CA PRO A 264 -3.56 -30.35 52.37
C PRO A 264 -3.27 -29.66 53.72
N GLU A 265 -2.46 -28.61 53.72
CA GLU A 265 -2.13 -27.82 54.92
C GLU A 265 -3.33 -27.05 55.49
N PHE A 266 -4.25 -26.65 54.61
CA PHE A 266 -5.44 -25.89 54.97
C PHE A 266 -6.61 -26.84 55.31
N ALA A 267 -6.81 -27.87 54.49
CA ALA A 267 -7.83 -28.90 54.70
C ALA A 267 -7.60 -29.65 56.01
N SER A 268 -6.37 -30.00 56.36
CA SER A 268 -6.06 -30.68 57.63
C SER A 268 -6.48 -29.89 58.89
N LYS A 269 -6.52 -28.56 58.81
CA LYS A 269 -6.90 -27.69 59.94
C LYS A 269 -8.38 -27.29 59.95
N HIS A 270 -9.06 -27.40 58.81
CA HIS A 270 -10.41 -26.84 58.62
C HIS A 270 -11.46 -27.84 58.14
N SER A 271 -11.06 -29.07 57.79
CA SER A 271 -11.94 -30.19 57.45
C SER A 271 -12.42 -30.91 58.70
N ALA A 272 -13.71 -31.27 58.75
CA ALA A 272 -14.20 -32.23 59.73
C ALA A 272 -13.89 -33.67 59.27
N PRO A 273 -13.88 -34.65 60.20
CA PRO A 273 -13.68 -36.06 59.85
C PRO A 273 -14.79 -36.53 58.90
N GLY A 274 -14.42 -36.93 57.68
CA GLY A 274 -15.35 -37.43 56.66
C GLY A 274 -15.95 -36.37 55.71
N ASP A 275 -15.55 -35.09 55.82
CA ASP A 275 -16.00 -34.04 54.89
C ASP A 275 -15.45 -34.26 53.48
N SER A 276 -16.32 -34.10 52.47
CA SER A 276 -15.88 -34.01 51.07
C SER A 276 -15.27 -32.63 50.77
N TYR A 277 -14.39 -32.56 49.76
CA TYR A 277 -13.77 -31.31 49.34
C TYR A 277 -14.78 -30.22 48.95
N GLU A 278 -15.94 -30.60 48.39
CA GLU A 278 -17.01 -29.67 47.99
C GLU A 278 -17.74 -29.06 49.21
N GLN A 279 -17.97 -29.87 50.25
CA GLN A 279 -18.55 -29.42 51.51
C GLN A 279 -17.59 -28.47 52.25
N LEU A 280 -16.30 -28.81 52.26
CA LEU A 280 -15.25 -27.95 52.79
C LEU A 280 -15.18 -26.61 52.03
N ALA A 281 -15.18 -26.65 50.69
CA ALA A 281 -15.17 -25.45 49.84
C ALA A 281 -16.39 -24.55 50.10
N SER A 282 -17.58 -25.13 50.27
CA SER A 282 -18.80 -24.37 50.60
C SER A 282 -18.69 -23.65 51.95
N ARG A 283 -18.11 -24.32 52.95
CA ARG A 283 -17.86 -23.74 54.28
C ARG A 283 -16.78 -22.65 54.24
N ILE A 284 -15.74 -22.83 53.42
CA ILE A 284 -14.70 -21.82 53.18
C ILE A 284 -15.28 -20.60 52.47
N LYS A 285 -16.20 -20.79 51.50
CA LYS A 285 -16.87 -19.70 50.79
C LYS A 285 -17.61 -18.78 51.78
N ILE A 286 -18.40 -19.35 52.68
CA ILE A 286 -19.14 -18.59 53.73
C ILE A 286 -18.18 -17.82 54.64
N LYS A 287 -17.04 -18.42 54.98
CA LYS A 287 -16.03 -17.79 55.84
C LYS A 287 -15.25 -16.68 55.13
N LEU A 288 -14.95 -16.83 53.84
CA LEU A 288 -14.27 -15.84 53.00
C LEU A 288 -15.17 -14.64 52.61
N MET A 289 -16.50 -14.77 52.71
CA MET A 289 -17.42 -13.64 52.59
C MET A 289 -17.27 -12.64 53.74
N ASN A 290 -16.76 -13.08 54.90
CA ASN A 290 -16.48 -12.20 56.02
C ASN A 290 -15.08 -11.56 55.86
N PRO A 291 -14.98 -10.21 55.74
CA PRO A 291 -13.70 -9.53 55.47
C PRO A 291 -12.66 -9.74 56.58
N ALA A 292 -13.10 -9.87 57.83
CA ALA A 292 -12.23 -10.15 58.96
C ALA A 292 -11.57 -11.54 58.90
N GLN A 293 -12.29 -12.56 58.41
CA GLN A 293 -11.72 -13.90 58.22
C GLN A 293 -10.89 -13.97 56.94
N ALA A 294 -11.33 -13.31 55.87
CA ALA A 294 -10.58 -13.22 54.63
C ALA A 294 -9.15 -12.67 54.86
N LYS A 295 -9.00 -11.63 55.71
CA LYS A 295 -7.69 -11.11 56.11
C LYS A 295 -6.84 -12.13 56.90
N LYS A 296 -7.44 -12.91 57.80
CA LYS A 296 -6.70 -13.98 58.53
C LYS A 296 -6.18 -15.06 57.59
N TRP A 297 -6.86 -15.28 56.47
CA TRP A 297 -6.49 -16.29 55.48
C TRP A 297 -5.70 -15.73 54.28
N GLU A 298 -5.34 -14.45 54.31
CA GLU A 298 -4.47 -13.82 53.32
C GLU A 298 -3.20 -14.63 52.97
N PRO A 299 -2.43 -15.21 53.92
CA PRO A 299 -1.25 -16.00 53.55
C PRO A 299 -1.59 -17.25 52.73
N TYR A 300 -2.66 -17.97 53.10
CA TYR A 300 -3.13 -19.13 52.35
C TYR A 300 -3.72 -18.73 51.00
N LEU A 301 -4.40 -17.59 50.93
CA LEU A 301 -4.90 -17.02 49.67
C LEU A 301 -3.75 -16.68 48.72
N LYS A 302 -2.64 -16.11 49.22
CA LYS A 302 -1.43 -15.87 48.42
C LYS A 302 -0.84 -17.16 47.86
N GLN A 303 -0.84 -18.24 48.65
CA GLN A 303 -0.38 -19.57 48.22
C GLN A 303 -1.22 -20.16 47.07
N VAL A 304 -2.53 -19.88 47.03
CA VAL A 304 -3.43 -20.30 45.93
C VAL A 304 -3.53 -19.31 44.76
N GLY A 305 -2.69 -18.27 44.75
CA GLY A 305 -2.55 -17.32 43.65
C GLY A 305 -3.28 -15.98 43.80
N PHE A 306 -3.64 -15.57 45.03
CA PHE A 306 -4.13 -14.22 45.29
C PHE A 306 -2.98 -13.21 45.37
N THR A 307 -3.01 -12.15 44.57
CA THR A 307 -1.92 -11.15 44.49
C THR A 307 -2.29 -9.78 45.05
N GLY A 308 -3.40 -9.67 45.81
CA GLY A 308 -3.88 -8.41 46.40
C GLY A 308 -3.65 -8.29 47.91
N THR A 309 -4.12 -7.17 48.48
CA THR A 309 -4.21 -6.94 49.93
C THR A 309 -5.69 -6.80 50.31
N LEU A 310 -6.15 -7.60 51.28
CA LEU A 310 -7.55 -7.58 51.71
C LEU A 310 -7.80 -6.50 52.76
N MET A 311 -8.92 -5.78 52.64
CA MET A 311 -9.37 -4.82 53.63
C MET A 311 -9.71 -5.53 54.93
N GLY A 312 -8.98 -5.25 56.00
CA GLY A 312 -9.40 -5.67 57.33
C GLY A 312 -10.59 -4.84 57.79
N ALA A 313 -11.51 -5.45 58.54
CA ALA A 313 -12.46 -4.65 59.32
C ALA A 313 -11.67 -3.67 60.18
N THR A 314 -11.91 -2.37 60.00
CA THR A 314 -11.58 -1.37 61.01
C THR A 314 -12.37 -1.74 62.26
N ALA A 315 -11.66 -1.79 63.39
CA ALA A 315 -12.25 -2.05 64.71
C ALA A 315 -13.41 -1.09 65.00
#